data_AF-A0A8S1DDC5-F1
#
_entry.id   AF-A0A8S1DDC5-F1
#
_cell.length_a   1.000
_cell.length_b   1.000
_cell.length_c   1.000
_cell.angle_alpha   90.00
_cell.angle_beta   90.00
_cell.angle_gamma   90.00
#
_symmetry.space_group_name_H-M   'P 1'
#
loop_
_entity.id
_entity.type
_entity.pdbx_description
1 polymer ?
#
loop_
_entity_poly.entity_id
_entity_poly.type
_entity_poly.pdbx_seq_one_letter_code
_entity_poly.pdbx_strand_id
1 'polypeptide(L)'
;MTPSGDRSRRSVPLKKPKSGRGGGGGKNKKVKFITTEIRCQEESRGGLRYEVILADPVTDTPPKPRPVSPTAKTPDIESITEKMIAAEERRKTLEATKLNELKAKMSRIEEAAKKRDEKTQEFINATKSALDQKMKIHTEKHEEFLGDLISKVKDHLEIVDKHRQSTTESGDKMTEEVRNSLEERLRTASEQREEHLRKQLERLKEHAESCARVREDNKQKLEKLQIIQEQIQSKLKDAENRRSIHEEKLKSKLVEHEKRCEMARQKREQLLLEGNQQDMEKKTVTASSG
;
A
#
# COMPACT_ATOMS: atom_id res chain seq x y z
N MET A 1 41.94 34.30 -58.90
CA MET A 1 42.25 33.94 -60.31
C MET A 1 41.22 34.59 -61.21
N THR A 2 41.58 35.70 -61.86
CA THR A 2 41.05 36.09 -63.18
C THR A 2 41.87 35.33 -64.26
N PRO A 3 41.66 35.50 -65.58
CA PRO A 3 40.53 36.02 -66.36
C PRO A 3 40.11 35.03 -67.49
N SER A 4 39.04 35.24 -68.25
CA SER A 4 39.03 35.79 -69.63
C SER A 4 37.74 35.25 -70.26
N GLY A 5 36.87 35.93 -71.01
CA GLY A 5 36.96 37.13 -71.83
C GLY A 5 36.29 36.77 -73.15
N ASP A 6 35.22 37.46 -73.57
CA ASP A 6 35.11 37.91 -74.96
C ASP A 6 34.04 39.01 -75.11
N ARG A 7 34.35 39.93 -76.01
CA ARG A 7 33.63 41.14 -76.38
C ARG A 7 32.76 40.84 -77.59
N SER A 8 31.57 41.43 -77.69
CA SER A 8 31.08 41.78 -79.03
C SER A 8 30.16 43.00 -79.01
N ARG A 9 30.65 44.03 -79.69
CA ARG A 9 29.96 45.28 -80.06
C ARG A 9 29.13 45.04 -81.31
N ARG A 10 27.96 45.69 -81.39
CA ARG A 10 27.28 46.28 -82.58
C ARG A 10 25.78 46.32 -82.30
N SER A 11 24.95 47.23 -82.78
CA SER A 11 25.05 48.57 -83.35
C SER A 11 23.59 48.94 -83.68
N VAL A 12 23.13 50.10 -83.24
CA VAL A 12 21.77 50.61 -83.53
C VAL A 12 21.70 51.10 -84.99
N PRO A 13 20.64 50.80 -85.78
CA PRO A 13 20.47 51.43 -87.08
C PRO A 13 19.60 52.69 -86.96
N LEU A 14 20.20 53.87 -87.22
CA LEU A 14 19.48 55.05 -87.68
C LEU A 14 19.44 55.06 -89.21
N LYS A 15 18.28 55.31 -89.82
CA LYS A 15 18.17 55.80 -91.20
C LYS A 15 17.34 57.07 -91.26
N LYS A 16 17.98 58.13 -91.75
CA LYS A 16 17.45 59.45 -92.10
C LYS A 16 16.89 59.46 -93.55
N PRO A 17 16.13 60.50 -93.94
CA PRO A 17 15.16 60.46 -95.05
C PRO A 17 15.81 60.73 -96.42
N LYS A 18 15.06 60.43 -97.50
CA LYS A 18 15.42 60.83 -98.87
C LYS A 18 14.28 61.62 -99.52
N SER A 19 14.57 62.88 -99.80
CA SER A 19 13.99 63.65 -100.89
C SER A 19 14.56 63.18 -102.23
N GLY A 20 13.77 63.29 -103.30
CA GLY A 20 14.24 62.95 -104.65
C GLY A 20 13.17 63.24 -105.70
N ARG A 21 13.37 64.34 -106.42
CA ARG A 21 12.56 64.90 -107.50
C ARG A 21 13.25 64.62 -108.84
N GLY A 22 12.46 64.50 -109.91
CA GLY A 22 12.90 64.49 -111.32
C GLY A 22 12.73 63.12 -111.98
N GLY A 23 12.33 62.97 -113.24
CA GLY A 23 12.01 63.86 -114.36
C GLY A 23 11.54 62.92 -115.49
N GLY A 24 10.55 63.29 -116.30
CA GLY A 24 10.82 63.77 -117.65
C GLY A 24 10.70 62.66 -118.70
N GLY A 25 9.62 62.68 -119.49
CA GLY A 25 9.42 61.79 -120.63
C GLY A 25 8.35 62.36 -121.56
N GLY A 26 8.71 63.42 -122.29
CA GLY A 26 7.82 64.08 -123.25
C GLY A 26 7.51 63.19 -124.45
N LYS A 27 6.22 63.04 -124.77
CA LYS A 27 5.74 62.58 -126.08
C LYS A 27 4.99 63.73 -126.73
N ASN A 28 5.37 63.99 -127.98
CA ASN A 28 5.02 65.13 -128.81
C ASN A 28 3.50 65.40 -128.85
N LYS A 29 3.09 66.56 -128.33
CA LYS A 29 1.70 67.05 -128.42
C LYS A 29 1.51 67.77 -129.74
N LYS A 30 0.60 67.25 -130.58
CA LYS A 30 0.03 67.97 -131.71
C LYS A 30 -0.61 69.26 -131.17
N VAL A 31 -0.09 70.42 -131.57
CA VAL A 31 -0.62 71.72 -131.17
C VAL A 31 -1.97 71.90 -131.85
N LYS A 32 -3.05 71.78 -131.07
CA LYS A 32 -4.38 72.23 -131.48
C LYS A 32 -4.48 73.70 -131.08
N PHE A 33 -4.65 74.58 -132.06
CA PHE A 33 -4.93 75.99 -131.80
C PHE A 33 -6.34 76.10 -131.23
N ILE A 34 -6.45 76.51 -129.97
CA ILE A 34 -7.71 76.77 -129.28
C ILE A 34 -7.93 78.28 -129.35
N THR A 35 -9.11 78.69 -129.83
CA THR A 35 -9.50 80.11 -129.91
C THR A 35 -9.85 80.58 -128.49
N THR A 36 -8.92 81.24 -127.81
CA THR A 36 -9.14 81.79 -126.46
C THR A 36 -9.98 83.06 -126.52
N GLU A 37 -11.10 83.10 -125.80
CA GLU A 37 -11.93 84.30 -125.64
C GLU A 37 -11.63 84.96 -124.28
N ILE A 38 -11.41 86.27 -124.30
CA ILE A 38 -11.24 87.07 -123.08
C ILE A 38 -12.49 87.92 -122.88
N ARG A 39 -13.16 87.75 -121.73
CA ARG A 39 -14.36 88.51 -121.35
C ARG A 39 -14.12 89.26 -120.04
N CYS A 40 -14.97 90.25 -119.76
CA CYS A 40 -15.02 90.98 -118.49
C CYS A 40 -13.67 91.59 -118.08
N GLN A 41 -12.97 92.22 -119.02
CA GLN A 41 -11.74 92.95 -118.76
C GLN A 41 -12.05 94.23 -117.97
N GLU A 42 -11.56 94.31 -116.73
CA GLU A 42 -11.71 95.46 -115.87
C GLU A 42 -10.34 95.96 -115.40
N GLU A 43 -10.02 97.17 -115.84
CA GLU A 43 -8.75 97.85 -115.60
C GLU A 43 -8.91 98.79 -114.40
N SER A 44 -8.15 98.55 -113.34
CA SER A 44 -8.06 99.46 -112.21
C SER A 44 -6.62 99.95 -112.04
N ARG A 45 -6.44 101.02 -111.25
CA ARG A 45 -5.12 101.56 -110.93
C ARG A 45 -4.18 100.53 -110.27
N GLY A 46 -4.72 99.43 -109.72
CA GLY A 46 -3.98 98.31 -109.13
C GLY A 46 -3.68 97.14 -110.08
N GLY A 47 -4.00 97.27 -111.36
CA GLY A 47 -3.79 96.25 -112.38
C GLY A 47 -5.07 95.83 -113.10
N LEU A 48 -4.90 94.96 -114.08
CA LEU A 48 -5.96 94.49 -114.96
C LEU A 48 -6.43 93.10 -114.55
N ARG A 49 -7.75 92.92 -114.39
CA ARG A 49 -8.38 91.60 -114.25
C ARG A 49 -9.22 91.29 -115.48
N TYR A 50 -9.12 90.08 -115.98
CA TYR A 50 -9.97 89.59 -117.07
C TYR A 50 -10.26 88.11 -116.85
N GLU A 51 -11.39 87.67 -117.37
CA GLU A 51 -11.77 86.26 -117.36
C GLU A 51 -11.30 85.62 -118.66
N VAL A 52 -10.48 84.58 -118.54
CA VAL A 52 -9.96 83.81 -119.69
C VAL A 52 -10.80 82.56 -119.84
N ILE A 53 -11.58 82.50 -120.91
CA ILE A 53 -12.36 81.32 -121.27
C ILE A 53 -11.61 80.59 -122.39
N LEU A 54 -11.00 79.46 -122.03
CA LEU A 54 -10.27 78.63 -122.98
C LEU A 54 -11.22 77.73 -123.80
N ALA A 55 -12.42 77.47 -123.32
CA ALA A 55 -13.50 76.77 -124.01
C ALA A 55 -14.81 77.05 -123.28
N ASP A 56 -15.92 77.08 -124.02
CA ASP A 56 -17.25 77.17 -123.41
C ASP A 56 -17.52 75.94 -122.51
N PRO A 57 -18.26 76.11 -121.39
CA PRO A 57 -18.59 75.01 -120.51
C PRO A 57 -19.36 73.93 -121.30
N VAL A 58 -18.91 72.67 -121.18
CA VAL A 58 -19.43 71.52 -121.96
C VAL A 58 -20.93 71.24 -121.69
N THR A 59 -21.49 71.84 -120.63
CA THR A 59 -22.91 71.72 -120.25
C THR A 59 -23.42 73.04 -119.68
N ASP A 60 -24.50 73.58 -120.26
CA ASP A 60 -25.11 74.88 -119.90
C ASP A 60 -26.00 74.84 -118.64
N THR A 61 -25.85 73.82 -117.78
CA THR A 61 -26.70 73.62 -116.60
C THR A 61 -25.96 73.87 -115.29
N PRO A 62 -26.48 74.70 -114.36
CA PRO A 62 -25.87 74.91 -113.05
C PRO A 62 -25.80 73.60 -112.24
N PRO A 63 -24.77 73.41 -111.39
CA PRO A 63 -24.55 72.17 -110.66
C PRO A 63 -25.71 71.86 -109.71
N LYS A 64 -26.22 70.62 -109.75
CA LYS A 64 -27.30 70.11 -108.87
C LYS A 64 -26.89 70.25 -107.40
N PRO A 65 -27.77 70.76 -106.49
CA PRO A 65 -27.46 70.81 -105.07
C PRO A 65 -27.19 69.41 -104.51
N ARG A 66 -26.13 69.27 -103.71
CA ARG A 66 -25.78 68.01 -103.05
C ARG A 66 -26.95 67.52 -102.19
N PRO A 67 -27.22 66.20 -102.14
CA PRO A 67 -28.26 65.65 -101.29
C PRO A 67 -28.04 66.09 -99.85
N VAL A 68 -29.10 66.55 -99.20
CA VAL A 68 -29.11 66.92 -97.79
C VAL A 68 -28.68 65.71 -96.96
N SER A 69 -27.47 65.76 -96.41
CA SER A 69 -27.09 64.91 -95.28
C SER A 69 -28.12 65.11 -94.17
N PRO A 70 -28.49 64.09 -93.38
CA PRO A 70 -29.44 64.27 -92.29
C PRO A 70 -28.96 65.43 -91.44
N THR A 71 -29.77 66.49 -91.33
CA THR A 71 -29.47 67.63 -90.48
C THR A 71 -29.11 67.06 -89.12
N ALA A 72 -27.83 67.20 -88.72
CA ALA A 72 -27.40 66.76 -87.41
C ALA A 72 -28.32 67.46 -86.41
N LYS A 73 -29.25 66.72 -85.81
CA LYS A 73 -30.12 67.25 -84.76
C LYS A 73 -29.16 67.84 -83.73
N THR A 74 -29.30 69.13 -83.44
CA THR A 74 -28.54 69.78 -82.38
C THR A 74 -28.76 68.94 -81.12
N PRO A 75 -27.69 68.41 -80.51
CA PRO A 75 -27.84 67.44 -79.43
C PRO A 75 -28.61 68.09 -78.28
N ASP A 76 -29.66 67.40 -77.82
CA ASP A 76 -30.46 67.82 -76.68
C ASP A 76 -29.63 67.74 -75.39
N ILE A 77 -29.84 68.68 -74.47
CA ILE A 77 -29.01 68.88 -73.27
C ILE A 77 -28.99 67.62 -72.42
N GLU A 78 -30.14 66.94 -72.29
CA GLU A 78 -30.25 65.66 -71.56
C GLU A 78 -29.40 64.55 -72.18
N SER A 79 -29.33 64.47 -73.53
CA SER A 79 -28.49 63.47 -74.20
C SER A 79 -26.98 63.74 -74.04
N ILE A 80 -26.60 65.00 -73.84
CA ILE A 80 -25.21 65.41 -73.61
C ILE A 80 -24.83 65.07 -72.17
N THR A 81 -25.69 65.39 -71.20
CA THR A 81 -25.44 65.09 -69.78
C THR A 81 -25.37 63.60 -69.54
N GLU A 82 -26.26 62.80 -70.12
CA GLU A 82 -26.26 61.35 -69.99
C GLU A 82 -24.97 60.72 -70.56
N LYS A 83 -24.47 61.23 -71.70
CA LYS A 83 -23.17 60.81 -72.25
C LYS A 83 -21.99 61.19 -71.34
N MET A 84 -22.05 62.33 -70.67
CA MET A 84 -21.02 62.72 -69.69
C MET A 84 -21.06 61.83 -68.44
N ILE A 85 -22.26 61.54 -67.92
CA ILE A 85 -22.46 60.61 -66.79
C ILE A 85 -21.95 59.21 -67.15
N ALA A 86 -22.30 58.68 -68.32
CA ALA A 86 -21.84 57.37 -68.79
C ALA A 86 -20.32 57.31 -69.02
N ALA A 87 -19.67 58.44 -69.34
CA ALA A 87 -18.21 58.52 -69.40
C ALA A 87 -17.59 58.51 -67.99
N GLU A 88 -18.21 59.21 -67.04
CA GLU A 88 -17.77 59.22 -65.64
C GLU A 88 -17.98 57.86 -64.95
N GLU A 89 -19.09 57.16 -65.19
CA GLU A 89 -19.30 55.80 -64.70
C GLU A 89 -18.30 54.80 -65.28
N ARG A 90 -17.95 54.92 -66.58
CA ARG A 90 -16.86 54.14 -67.17
C ARG A 90 -15.50 54.44 -66.52
N ARG A 91 -15.22 55.70 -66.19
CA ARG A 91 -14.02 56.06 -65.42
C ARG A 91 -14.02 55.41 -64.04
N LYS A 92 -15.13 55.53 -63.30
CA LYS A 92 -15.30 54.98 -61.95
C LYS A 92 -15.19 53.45 -61.92
N THR A 93 -15.80 52.77 -62.89
CA THR A 93 -15.73 51.30 -63.00
C THR A 93 -14.32 50.82 -63.31
N LEU A 94 -13.60 51.45 -64.24
CA LEU A 94 -12.20 51.14 -64.53
C LEU A 94 -11.26 51.41 -63.34
N GLU A 95 -11.55 52.45 -62.57
CA GLU A 95 -10.81 52.74 -61.34
C GLU A 95 -11.10 51.70 -60.25
N ALA A 96 -12.37 51.31 -60.09
CA ALA A 96 -12.79 50.28 -59.15
C ALA A 96 -12.18 48.91 -59.49
N THR A 97 -12.14 48.51 -60.77
CA THR A 97 -11.49 47.25 -61.18
C THR A 97 -9.99 47.27 -60.88
N LYS A 98 -9.29 48.38 -61.20
CA LYS A 98 -7.88 48.54 -60.84
C LYS A 98 -7.64 48.46 -59.32
N LEU A 99 -8.50 49.10 -58.53
CA LEU A 99 -8.41 49.05 -57.08
C LEU A 99 -8.66 47.63 -56.54
N ASN A 100 -9.63 46.91 -57.11
CA ASN A 100 -9.92 45.51 -56.74
C ASN A 100 -8.76 44.57 -57.10
N GLU A 101 -8.14 44.74 -58.28
CA GLU A 101 -6.95 43.99 -58.67
C GLU A 101 -5.76 44.26 -57.73
N LEU A 102 -5.57 45.52 -57.33
CA LEU A 102 -4.53 45.89 -56.35
C LEU A 102 -4.82 45.26 -54.98
N LYS A 103 -6.07 45.33 -54.49
CA LYS A 103 -6.48 44.66 -53.23
C LYS A 103 -6.25 43.15 -53.29
N ALA A 104 -6.59 42.50 -54.39
CA ALA A 104 -6.36 41.07 -54.58
C ALA A 104 -4.86 40.70 -54.56
N LYS A 105 -4.00 41.55 -55.15
CA LYS A 105 -2.54 41.37 -55.08
C LYS A 105 -2.00 41.54 -53.65
N MET A 106 -2.48 42.55 -52.92
CA MET A 106 -2.10 42.77 -51.52
C MET A 106 -2.53 41.60 -50.62
N SER A 107 -3.77 41.14 -50.77
CA SER A 107 -4.29 39.98 -50.04
C SER A 107 -3.48 38.70 -50.31
N ARG A 108 -3.06 38.43 -51.55
CA ARG A 108 -2.16 37.29 -51.84
C ARG A 108 -0.79 37.42 -51.19
N ILE A 109 -0.24 38.64 -51.08
CA ILE A 109 1.04 38.87 -50.41
C ILE A 109 0.88 38.62 -48.90
N GLU A 110 -0.19 39.09 -48.29
CA GLU A 110 -0.51 38.85 -46.88
C GLU A 110 -0.72 37.35 -46.59
N GLU A 111 -1.48 36.64 -47.42
CA GLU A 111 -1.67 35.19 -47.30
C GLU A 111 -0.34 34.43 -47.44
N ALA A 112 0.52 34.83 -48.39
CA ALA A 112 1.84 34.22 -48.55
C ALA A 112 2.73 34.47 -47.32
N ALA A 113 2.71 35.69 -46.76
CA ALA A 113 3.44 36.02 -45.54
C ALA A 113 2.93 35.18 -44.36
N LYS A 114 1.61 35.15 -44.14
CA LYS A 114 0.97 34.34 -43.10
C LYS A 114 1.33 32.86 -43.23
N LYS A 115 1.31 32.31 -44.44
CA LYS A 115 1.66 30.91 -44.69
C LYS A 115 3.13 30.59 -44.38
N ARG A 116 4.05 31.53 -44.63
CA ARG A 116 5.45 31.36 -44.21
C ARG A 116 5.58 31.35 -42.68
N ASP A 117 4.86 32.23 -42.00
CA ASP A 117 4.89 32.31 -40.54
C ASP A 117 4.27 31.06 -39.91
N GLU A 118 3.15 30.58 -40.45
CA GLU A 118 2.50 29.31 -40.06
C GLU A 118 3.48 28.13 -40.21
N LYS A 119 4.19 28.01 -41.34
CA LYS A 119 5.19 26.95 -41.54
C LYS A 119 6.36 27.05 -40.57
N THR A 120 6.78 28.26 -40.24
CA THR A 120 7.85 28.49 -39.27
C THR A 120 7.41 28.09 -37.86
N GLN A 121 6.18 28.45 -37.47
CA GLN A 121 5.60 28.06 -36.18
C GLN A 121 5.37 26.55 -36.09
N GLU A 122 4.85 25.91 -37.14
CA GLU A 122 4.72 24.46 -37.21
C GLU A 122 6.08 23.77 -36.99
N PHE A 123 7.14 24.25 -37.64
CA PHE A 123 8.48 23.70 -37.47
C PHE A 123 9.02 23.86 -36.04
N ILE A 124 8.87 25.05 -35.45
CA ILE A 124 9.28 25.32 -34.07
C ILE A 124 8.53 24.40 -33.10
N ASN A 125 7.21 24.30 -33.24
CA ASN A 125 6.36 23.50 -32.38
C ASN A 125 6.65 21.99 -32.53
N ALA A 126 6.83 21.50 -33.76
CA ALA A 126 7.18 20.11 -34.01
C ALA A 126 8.55 19.75 -33.41
N THR A 127 9.54 20.63 -33.58
CA THR A 127 10.90 20.42 -33.04
C THR A 127 10.90 20.45 -31.51
N LYS A 128 10.15 21.39 -30.91
CA LYS A 128 9.99 21.49 -29.46
C LYS A 128 9.31 20.24 -28.90
N SER A 129 8.17 19.84 -29.48
CA SER A 129 7.44 18.65 -29.06
C SER A 129 8.29 17.37 -29.18
N ALA A 130 9.06 17.23 -30.26
CA ALA A 130 9.97 16.10 -30.45
C ALA A 130 11.08 16.06 -29.39
N LEU A 131 11.64 17.22 -29.01
CA LEU A 131 12.63 17.30 -27.94
C LEU A 131 12.01 16.96 -26.58
N ASP A 132 10.85 17.52 -26.27
CA ASP A 132 10.13 17.27 -25.01
C ASP A 132 9.78 15.78 -24.88
N GLN A 133 9.31 15.15 -25.96
CA GLN A 133 9.03 13.71 -26.00
C GLN A 133 10.31 12.89 -25.79
N LYS A 134 11.42 13.26 -26.43
CA LYS A 134 12.71 12.55 -26.25
C LYS A 134 13.21 12.66 -24.82
N MET A 135 13.10 13.84 -24.21
CA MET A 135 13.49 14.04 -22.81
C MET A 135 12.59 13.25 -21.87
N LYS A 136 11.27 13.24 -22.10
CA LYS A 136 10.33 12.45 -21.31
C LYS A 136 10.61 10.95 -21.38
N ILE A 137 10.86 10.41 -22.58
CA ILE A 137 11.23 8.99 -22.74
C ILE A 137 12.55 8.69 -22.03
N HIS A 138 13.52 9.61 -22.10
CA HIS A 138 14.80 9.43 -21.41
C HIS A 138 14.61 9.39 -19.89
N THR A 139 13.83 10.32 -19.32
CA THR A 139 13.56 10.35 -17.88
C THR A 139 12.79 9.11 -17.44
N GLU A 140 11.75 8.70 -18.18
CA GLU A 140 10.97 7.49 -17.87
C GLU A 140 11.85 6.23 -17.87
N LYS A 141 12.69 6.03 -18.89
CA LYS A 141 13.62 4.89 -18.95
C LYS A 141 14.65 4.91 -17.82
N HIS A 142 15.13 6.10 -17.47
CA HIS A 142 16.07 6.25 -16.38
C HIS A 142 15.42 5.95 -15.03
N GLU A 143 14.20 6.42 -14.80
CA GLU A 143 13.41 6.13 -13.60
C GLU A 143 13.04 4.64 -13.51
N GLU A 144 12.67 4.00 -14.62
CA GLU A 144 12.42 2.56 -14.69
C GLU A 144 13.68 1.75 -14.32
N PHE A 145 14.84 2.09 -14.91
CA PHE A 145 16.11 1.43 -14.59
C PHE A 145 16.50 1.60 -13.11
N LEU A 146 16.36 2.81 -12.57
CA LEU A 146 16.62 3.05 -11.15
C LEU A 146 15.61 2.31 -10.26
N GLY A 147 14.34 2.27 -10.65
CA GLY A 147 13.28 1.52 -9.97
C GLY A 147 13.61 0.04 -9.88
N ASP A 148 14.03 -0.57 -10.98
CA ASP A 148 14.47 -1.97 -11.04
C ASP A 148 15.68 -2.24 -10.13
N LEU A 149 16.66 -1.34 -10.14
CA LEU A 149 17.85 -1.47 -9.30
C LEU A 149 17.49 -1.38 -7.82
N ILE A 150 16.64 -0.41 -7.46
CA ILE A 150 16.15 -0.24 -6.09
C ILE A 150 15.35 -1.47 -5.66
N SER A 151 14.48 -2.02 -6.51
CA SER A 151 13.71 -3.23 -6.21
C SER A 151 14.64 -4.41 -5.91
N LYS A 152 15.64 -4.66 -6.76
CA LYS A 152 16.61 -5.75 -6.55
C LYS A 152 17.37 -5.62 -5.23
N VAL A 153 17.75 -4.39 -4.85
CA VAL A 153 18.42 -4.12 -3.58
C VAL A 153 17.47 -4.38 -2.40
N LYS A 154 16.20 -3.95 -2.49
CA LYS A 154 15.19 -4.22 -1.47
C LYS A 154 14.95 -5.72 -1.29
N ASP A 155 14.82 -6.47 -2.38
CA ASP A 155 14.63 -7.92 -2.34
C ASP A 155 15.83 -8.61 -1.67
N HIS A 156 17.05 -8.19 -2.00
CA HIS A 156 18.26 -8.73 -1.36
C HIS A 156 18.30 -8.43 0.14
N LEU A 157 17.93 -7.22 0.57
CA LEU A 157 17.84 -6.87 1.99
C LEU A 157 16.80 -7.73 2.72
N GLU A 158 15.63 -7.96 2.10
CA GLU A 158 14.60 -8.83 2.67
C GLU A 158 15.08 -10.28 2.82
N ILE A 159 15.82 -10.80 1.83
CA ILE A 159 16.41 -12.15 1.91
C ILE A 159 17.42 -12.22 3.06
N VAL A 160 18.28 -11.21 3.20
CA VAL A 160 19.27 -11.15 4.31
C VAL A 160 18.56 -11.08 5.66
N ASP A 161 17.49 -10.29 5.78
CA ASP A 161 16.70 -10.19 7.01
C ASP A 161 16.03 -11.53 7.36
N LYS A 162 15.43 -12.20 6.38
CA LYS A 162 14.86 -13.55 6.57
C LYS A 162 15.92 -14.55 7.01
N HIS A 163 17.11 -14.53 6.41
CA HIS A 163 18.20 -15.42 6.81
C HIS A 163 18.69 -15.14 8.23
N ARG A 164 18.79 -13.86 8.62
CA ARG A 164 19.13 -13.45 9.99
C ARG A 164 18.08 -13.97 10.98
N GLN A 165 16.80 -13.73 10.71
CA GLN A 165 15.69 -14.21 11.55
C GLN A 165 15.70 -15.73 11.68
N SER A 166 15.83 -16.46 10.57
CA SER A 166 15.91 -17.93 10.59
C SER A 166 17.09 -18.44 11.41
N THR A 167 18.23 -17.75 11.35
CA THR A 167 19.44 -18.13 12.12
C THR A 167 19.23 -17.87 13.61
N THR A 168 18.67 -16.71 13.97
CA THR A 168 18.32 -16.37 15.36
C THR A 168 17.28 -17.34 15.92
N GLU A 169 16.18 -17.58 15.20
CA GLU A 169 15.14 -18.53 15.62
C GLU A 169 15.67 -19.95 15.78
N SER A 170 16.57 -20.40 14.90
CA SER A 170 17.21 -21.71 15.05
C SER A 170 18.13 -21.78 16.28
N GLY A 171 18.85 -20.70 16.59
CA GLY A 171 19.70 -20.61 17.78
C GLY A 171 18.86 -20.60 19.07
N ASP A 172 17.77 -19.86 19.08
CA ASP A 172 16.83 -19.80 20.21
C ASP A 172 16.17 -21.16 20.45
N LYS A 173 15.71 -21.84 19.37
CA LYS A 173 15.16 -23.21 19.46
C LYS A 173 16.15 -24.20 20.06
N MET A 174 17.41 -24.21 19.60
CA MET A 174 18.43 -25.10 20.16
C MET A 174 18.69 -24.79 21.64
N THR A 175 18.70 -23.52 22.03
CA THR A 175 18.89 -23.10 23.42
C THR A 175 17.73 -23.55 24.30
N GLU A 176 16.50 -23.38 23.84
CA GLU A 176 15.28 -23.85 24.52
C GLU A 176 15.22 -25.38 24.61
N GLU A 177 15.60 -26.11 23.55
CA GLU A 177 15.68 -27.57 23.57
C GLU A 177 16.68 -28.07 24.63
N VAL A 178 17.88 -27.47 24.69
CA VAL A 178 18.89 -27.81 25.71
C VAL A 178 18.38 -27.46 27.11
N ARG A 179 17.73 -26.31 27.29
CA ARG A 179 17.13 -25.89 28.55
C ARG A 179 16.07 -26.90 29.02
N ASN A 180 15.13 -27.26 28.16
CA ASN A 180 14.06 -28.20 28.47
C ASN A 180 14.62 -29.59 28.80
N SER A 181 15.63 -30.07 28.06
CA SER A 181 16.29 -31.33 28.37
C SER A 181 16.96 -31.32 29.75
N LEU A 182 17.60 -30.21 30.12
CA LEU A 182 18.22 -30.04 31.42
C LEU A 182 17.16 -30.01 32.54
N GLU A 183 16.07 -29.28 32.35
CA GLU A 183 14.96 -29.22 33.31
C GLU A 183 14.34 -30.61 33.53
N GLU A 184 14.09 -31.36 32.46
CA GLU A 184 13.55 -32.72 32.56
C GLU A 184 14.50 -33.67 33.31
N ARG A 185 15.82 -33.58 33.05
CA ARG A 185 16.82 -34.35 33.79
C ARG A 185 16.84 -34.01 35.26
N LEU A 186 16.76 -32.72 35.61
CA LEU A 186 16.71 -32.26 36.99
C LEU A 186 15.42 -32.71 37.69
N ARG A 187 14.28 -32.61 37.01
CA ARG A 187 12.99 -33.08 37.50
C ARG A 187 13.03 -34.58 37.81
N THR A 188 13.46 -35.39 36.85
CA THR A 188 13.59 -36.86 37.00
C THR A 188 14.53 -37.23 38.15
N ALA A 189 15.66 -36.52 38.28
CA ALA A 189 16.59 -36.74 39.39
C ALA A 189 15.99 -36.38 40.75
N SER A 190 15.17 -35.32 40.84
CA SER A 190 14.43 -34.97 42.05
C SER A 190 13.41 -36.04 42.41
N GLU A 191 12.58 -36.44 41.44
CA GLU A 191 11.55 -37.49 41.61
C GLU A 191 12.18 -38.80 42.10
N GLN A 192 13.31 -39.22 41.51
CA GLN A 192 14.03 -40.43 41.95
C GLN A 192 14.56 -40.32 43.38
N ARG A 193 15.09 -39.15 43.77
CA ARG A 193 15.57 -38.91 45.14
C ARG A 193 14.41 -38.94 46.15
N GLU A 194 13.30 -38.29 45.82
CA GLU A 194 12.08 -38.26 46.62
C GLU A 194 11.48 -39.66 46.76
N GLU A 195 11.39 -40.42 45.68
CA GLU A 195 10.90 -41.79 45.68
C GLU A 195 11.78 -42.70 46.54
N HIS A 196 13.11 -42.59 46.41
CA HIS A 196 14.05 -43.33 47.26
C HIS A 196 13.87 -42.98 48.73
N LEU A 197 13.79 -41.69 49.08
CA LEU A 197 13.58 -41.25 50.46
C LEU A 197 12.24 -41.75 50.99
N ARG A 198 11.18 -41.68 50.18
CA ARG A 198 9.85 -42.20 50.53
C ARG A 198 9.89 -43.69 50.85
N LYS A 199 10.59 -44.49 50.04
CA LYS A 199 10.79 -45.94 50.28
C LYS A 199 11.52 -46.20 51.59
N GLN A 200 12.53 -45.41 51.94
CA GLN A 200 13.26 -45.56 53.21
C GLN A 200 12.36 -45.21 54.41
N LEU A 201 11.58 -44.12 54.31
CA LEU A 201 10.66 -43.71 55.35
C LEU A 201 9.54 -44.75 55.57
N GLU A 202 8.99 -45.34 54.50
CA GLU A 202 7.96 -46.37 54.61
C GLU A 202 8.51 -47.62 55.31
N ARG A 203 9.72 -48.09 54.97
CA ARG A 203 10.36 -49.22 55.67
C ARG A 203 10.56 -48.96 57.16
N LEU A 204 10.99 -47.74 57.53
CA LEU A 204 11.14 -47.36 58.93
C LEU A 204 9.79 -47.34 59.65
N LYS A 205 8.74 -46.86 58.99
CA LYS A 205 7.38 -46.85 59.51
C LYS A 205 6.84 -48.28 59.71
N GLU A 206 6.97 -49.15 58.71
CA GLU A 206 6.60 -50.57 58.80
C GLU A 206 7.32 -51.29 59.95
N HIS A 207 8.61 -51.02 60.12
CA HIS A 207 9.39 -51.56 61.24
C HIS A 207 8.90 -51.04 62.60
N ALA A 208 8.60 -49.75 62.70
CA ALA A 208 8.05 -49.15 63.91
C ALA A 208 6.69 -49.76 64.27
N GLU A 209 5.80 -49.94 63.28
CA GLU A 209 4.52 -50.60 63.45
C GLU A 209 4.68 -52.07 63.87
N SER A 210 5.64 -52.80 63.29
CA SER A 210 5.95 -54.17 63.69
C SER A 210 6.43 -54.25 65.15
N CYS A 211 7.33 -53.34 65.56
CA CYS A 211 7.76 -53.22 66.95
C CYS A 211 6.58 -52.92 67.88
N ALA A 212 5.66 -52.04 67.48
CA ALA A 212 4.47 -51.71 68.25
C ALA A 212 3.55 -52.93 68.42
N ARG A 213 3.32 -53.70 67.35
CA ARG A 213 2.54 -54.96 67.40
C ARG A 213 3.17 -55.95 68.39
N VAL A 214 4.48 -56.18 68.32
CA VAL A 214 5.17 -57.09 69.26
C VAL A 214 5.08 -56.62 70.71
N ARG A 215 5.17 -55.31 70.95
CA ARG A 215 4.99 -54.73 72.31
C ARG A 215 3.58 -54.98 72.82
N GLU A 216 2.56 -54.79 71.99
CA GLU A 216 1.16 -55.03 72.35
C GLU A 216 0.91 -56.54 72.61
N ASP A 217 1.42 -57.43 71.76
CA ASP A 217 1.31 -58.88 71.97
C ASP A 217 1.96 -59.32 73.29
N ASN A 218 3.13 -58.75 73.63
CA ASN A 218 3.81 -59.02 74.89
C ASN A 218 3.04 -58.47 76.09
N LYS A 219 2.42 -57.28 75.96
CA LYS A 219 1.56 -56.69 76.98
C LYS A 219 0.33 -57.59 77.23
N GLN A 220 -0.34 -58.08 76.20
CA GLN A 220 -1.47 -59.00 76.33
C GLN A 220 -1.07 -60.33 76.98
N LYS A 221 0.13 -60.87 76.67
CA LYS A 221 0.66 -62.06 77.35
C LYS A 221 0.90 -61.80 78.84
N LEU A 222 1.45 -60.64 79.19
CA LEU A 222 1.67 -60.25 80.58
C LEU A 222 0.36 -60.13 81.35
N GLU A 223 -0.66 -59.50 80.77
CA GLU A 223 -2.01 -59.41 81.36
C GLU A 223 -2.62 -60.80 81.59
N LYS A 224 -2.49 -61.73 80.63
CA LYS A 224 -2.92 -63.13 80.80
C LYS A 224 -2.19 -63.83 81.94
N LEU A 225 -0.87 -63.62 82.06
CA LEU A 225 -0.08 -64.18 83.17
C LEU A 225 -0.50 -63.61 84.52
N GLN A 226 -0.80 -62.31 84.60
CA GLN A 226 -1.32 -61.67 85.80
C GLN A 226 -2.66 -62.28 86.23
N ILE A 227 -3.60 -62.47 85.30
CA ILE A 227 -4.89 -63.13 85.60
C ILE A 227 -4.66 -64.56 86.14
N ILE A 228 -3.76 -65.34 85.54
CA ILE A 228 -3.44 -66.69 86.03
C ILE A 228 -2.81 -66.64 87.42
N GLN A 229 -1.90 -65.68 87.67
CA GLN A 229 -1.28 -65.48 88.97
C GLN A 229 -2.31 -65.13 90.04
N GLU A 230 -3.25 -64.22 89.76
CA GLU A 230 -4.35 -63.86 90.65
C GLU A 230 -5.25 -65.06 90.95
N GLN A 231 -5.57 -65.89 89.95
CA GLN A 231 -6.33 -67.12 90.13
C GLN A 231 -5.60 -68.13 91.04
N ILE A 232 -4.28 -68.28 90.88
CA ILE A 232 -3.46 -69.15 91.75
C ILE A 232 -3.47 -68.60 93.18
N GLN A 233 -3.24 -67.30 93.37
CA GLN A 233 -3.25 -66.66 94.69
C GLN A 233 -4.60 -66.80 95.38
N SER A 234 -5.70 -66.59 94.66
CA SER A 234 -7.06 -66.81 95.17
C SER A 234 -7.27 -68.26 95.63
N LYS A 235 -6.86 -69.25 94.82
CA LYS A 235 -6.96 -70.67 95.21
C LYS A 235 -6.12 -71.01 96.45
N LEU A 236 -4.92 -70.44 96.56
CA LEU A 236 -4.06 -70.61 97.74
C LEU A 236 -4.70 -70.01 98.99
N LYS A 237 -5.23 -68.79 98.90
CA LYS A 237 -5.95 -68.12 99.99
C LYS A 237 -7.17 -68.92 100.43
N ASP A 238 -7.94 -69.46 99.49
CA ASP A 238 -9.09 -70.32 99.81
C ASP A 238 -8.65 -71.61 100.52
N ALA A 239 -7.55 -72.23 100.08
CA ALA A 239 -7.00 -73.42 100.74
C ALA A 239 -6.50 -73.10 102.15
N GLU A 240 -5.86 -71.96 102.35
CA GLU A 240 -5.42 -71.47 103.66
C GLU A 240 -6.60 -71.18 104.59
N ASN A 241 -7.63 -70.49 104.10
CA ASN A 241 -8.86 -70.25 104.85
C ASN A 241 -9.53 -71.57 105.26
N ARG A 242 -9.62 -72.55 104.35
CA ARG A 242 -10.15 -73.89 104.68
C ARG A 242 -9.34 -74.60 105.76
N ARG A 243 -8.00 -74.52 105.68
CA ARG A 243 -7.10 -75.08 106.70
C ARG A 243 -7.27 -74.37 108.04
N SER A 244 -7.32 -73.03 108.06
CA SER A 244 -7.53 -72.23 109.27
C SER A 244 -8.86 -72.56 109.95
N ILE A 245 -9.95 -72.61 109.19
CA ILE A 245 -11.27 -73.02 109.70
C ILE A 245 -11.22 -74.45 110.26
N HIS A 246 -10.48 -75.37 109.63
CA HIS A 246 -10.33 -76.74 110.13
C HIS A 246 -9.54 -76.78 111.44
N GLU A 247 -8.42 -76.06 111.53
CA GLU A 247 -7.62 -75.93 112.74
C GLU A 247 -8.39 -75.29 113.89
N GLU A 248 -9.17 -74.24 113.62
CA GLU A 248 -10.04 -73.59 114.60
C GLU A 248 -11.11 -74.56 115.13
N LYS A 249 -11.73 -75.34 114.23
CA LYS A 249 -12.66 -76.42 114.61
C LYS A 249 -11.98 -77.48 115.49
N LEU A 250 -10.73 -77.87 115.21
CA LEU A 250 -9.97 -78.81 116.04
C LEU A 250 -9.63 -78.22 117.42
N LYS A 251 -9.17 -76.96 117.46
CA LYS A 251 -8.87 -76.24 118.71
C LYS A 251 -10.12 -76.08 119.58
N SER A 252 -11.26 -75.72 118.98
CA SER A 252 -12.54 -75.62 119.68
C SER A 252 -12.96 -76.97 120.30
N LYS A 253 -12.83 -78.07 119.55
CA LYS A 253 -13.07 -79.42 120.09
C LYS A 253 -12.13 -79.78 121.25
N LEU A 254 -10.86 -79.37 121.18
CA LEU A 254 -9.87 -79.61 122.23
C LEU A 254 -10.23 -78.82 123.50
N VAL A 255 -10.55 -77.53 123.38
CA VAL A 255 -10.99 -76.68 124.50
C VAL A 255 -12.28 -77.21 125.13
N GLU A 256 -13.24 -77.66 124.32
CA GLU A 256 -14.45 -78.31 124.85
C GLU A 256 -14.13 -79.59 125.63
N HIS A 257 -13.18 -80.40 125.14
CA HIS A 257 -12.73 -81.59 125.82
C HIS A 257 -12.04 -81.25 127.15
N GLU A 258 -11.14 -80.26 127.17
CA GLU A 258 -10.49 -79.76 128.39
C GLU A 258 -11.50 -79.26 129.41
N LYS A 259 -12.49 -78.46 129.00
CA LYS A 259 -13.60 -78.01 129.86
C LYS A 259 -14.37 -79.18 130.46
N ARG A 260 -14.67 -80.23 129.66
CA ARG A 260 -15.33 -81.45 130.18
C ARG A 260 -14.45 -82.17 131.21
N CYS A 261 -13.14 -82.28 130.97
CA CYS A 261 -12.20 -82.85 131.94
C CYS A 261 -12.10 -82.03 133.23
N GLU A 262 -12.10 -80.70 133.13
CA GLU A 262 -12.04 -79.80 134.28
C GLU A 262 -13.33 -79.85 135.11
N MET A 263 -14.50 -79.85 134.46
CA MET A 263 -15.78 -80.11 135.12
C MET A 263 -15.79 -81.45 135.85
N ALA A 264 -15.20 -82.50 135.25
CA ALA A 264 -15.04 -83.80 135.91
C ALA A 264 -14.08 -83.76 137.11
N ARG A 265 -12.99 -82.97 137.03
CA ARG A 265 -12.05 -82.76 138.15
C ARG A 265 -12.69 -81.98 139.29
N GLN A 266 -13.38 -80.87 139.00
CA GLN A 266 -14.13 -80.10 140.00
C GLN A 266 -15.19 -80.97 140.69
N LYS A 267 -15.90 -81.81 139.94
CA LYS A 267 -16.85 -82.77 140.49
C LYS A 267 -16.18 -83.79 141.42
N ARG A 268 -14.95 -84.23 141.12
CA ARG A 268 -14.14 -85.10 141.99
C ARG A 268 -13.61 -84.37 143.22
N GLU A 269 -13.18 -83.12 143.08
CA GLU A 269 -12.64 -82.32 144.18
C GLU A 269 -13.75 -81.91 145.17
N GLN A 270 -14.95 -81.60 144.68
CA GLN A 270 -16.15 -81.44 145.52
C GLN A 270 -16.41 -82.69 146.35
N LEU A 271 -16.33 -83.89 145.76
CA LEU A 271 -16.44 -85.16 146.49
C LEU A 271 -15.32 -85.38 147.53
N LEU A 272 -14.11 -84.86 147.28
CA LEU A 272 -12.97 -84.95 148.21
C LEU A 272 -13.04 -83.95 149.36
N LEU A 273 -13.54 -82.72 149.12
CA LEU A 273 -13.81 -81.76 150.20
C LEU A 273 -14.95 -82.23 151.10
N GLU A 274 -16.00 -82.85 150.53
CA GLU A 274 -17.05 -83.52 151.31
C GLU A 274 -16.48 -84.69 152.16
N GLY A 275 -15.46 -85.41 151.65
CA GLY A 275 -14.77 -86.47 152.38
C GLY A 275 -13.84 -85.98 153.50
N ASN A 276 -13.06 -84.91 153.26
CA ASN A 276 -12.09 -84.39 154.25
C ASN A 276 -12.74 -83.63 155.41
N GLN A 277 -13.98 -83.18 155.28
CA GLN A 277 -14.75 -82.64 156.41
C GLN A 277 -15.14 -83.74 157.42
N GLN A 278 -15.16 -85.01 157.02
CA GLN A 278 -15.52 -86.15 157.88
C GLN A 278 -14.33 -86.76 158.65
N ASP A 279 -13.08 -86.54 158.21
CA ASP A 279 -11.88 -87.14 158.83
C ASP A 279 -11.23 -86.27 159.93
N MET A 280 -11.59 -84.98 160.05
CA MET A 280 -11.16 -84.11 161.15
C MET A 280 -11.88 -84.38 162.49
N GLU A 281 -12.94 -85.19 162.49
CA GLU A 281 -13.70 -85.54 163.72
C GLU A 281 -13.22 -86.83 164.43
N LYS A 282 -12.26 -87.61 163.89
CA LYS A 282 -11.92 -88.95 164.42
C LYS A 282 -10.58 -89.11 165.16
N LYS A 283 -9.79 -88.06 165.41
CA LYS A 283 -8.42 -88.20 165.99
C LYS A 283 -8.22 -87.76 167.45
N THR A 284 -9.27 -87.46 168.21
CA THR A 284 -9.18 -86.96 169.60
C THR A 284 -9.42 -88.01 170.71
N VAL A 285 -9.63 -89.30 170.42
CA VAL A 285 -9.88 -90.30 171.49
C VAL A 285 -9.20 -91.63 171.15
N THR A 286 -8.03 -91.93 171.75
CA THR A 286 -7.61 -93.22 172.37
C THR A 286 -6.08 -93.37 172.52
N ALA A 287 -5.69 -93.96 173.66
CA ALA A 287 -4.36 -94.38 174.17
C ALA A 287 -3.47 -93.28 174.81
N SER A 288 -3.18 -93.19 176.12
CA SER A 288 -3.52 -93.93 177.36
C SER A 288 -3.62 -95.45 177.28
N SER A 289 -2.48 -96.11 177.03
CA SER A 289 -1.94 -97.28 177.76
C SER A 289 -0.69 -97.78 177.03
N GLY A 290 0.48 -97.64 177.68
CA GLY A 290 1.81 -97.97 177.15
C GLY A 290 2.81 -96.85 177.38
#